data_AF-F3MAZ2-F1
#
_entry.id   AF-F3MAZ2-F1
#
_cell.length_a   1.000
_cell.length_b   1.000
_cell.length_c   1.000
_cell.angle_alpha   90.00
_cell.angle_beta   90.00
_cell.angle_gamma   90.00
#
_symmetry.space_group_name_H-M   'P 1'
#
loop_
_entity.id
_entity.type
_entity.pdbx_description
1 polymer ?
#
loop_
_entity_poly.entity_id
_entity_poly.type
_entity_poly.pdbx_seq_one_letter_code
_entity_poly.pdbx_strand_id
1 'polypeptide(L)' 'MLYPSIDEMMNKVDSKYSLVVAASRRARQLREGEVSELKHPKSHKFVGVALEEIYGDYVKIERGED' A
#
# COMPACT_ATOMS: atom_id res chain seq x y z
N MET A 1 -6.61 -9.61 10.99
CA MET A 1 -6.60 -8.17 11.39
C MET A 1 -5.85 -7.41 10.30
N LEU A 2 -6.31 -6.23 9.90
CA LEU A 2 -5.59 -5.42 8.91
C LEU A 2 -4.23 -5.04 9.47
N TYR A 3 -3.17 -5.39 8.75
CA TYR A 3 -1.82 -4.94 9.03
C TYR A 3 -1.30 -4.26 7.75
N PRO A 4 -0.66 -3.09 7.87
CA PRO A 4 -0.59 -2.22 9.07
C PRO A 4 -1.96 -1.62 9.47
N SER A 5 -2.02 -0.97 10.63
CA SER A 5 -3.19 -0.19 11.05
C SER A 5 -3.31 1.11 10.26
N ILE A 6 -4.51 1.69 10.21
CA ILE A 6 -4.73 2.97 9.50
C ILE A 6 -3.92 4.10 10.13
N ASP A 7 -3.83 4.15 11.46
CA ASP A 7 -3.08 5.21 12.15
C ASP A 7 -1.58 5.14 11.83
N GLU A 8 -1.01 3.93 11.72
CA GLU A 8 0.36 3.74 11.24
C GLU A 8 0.53 4.22 9.80
N MET A 9 -0.45 3.97 8.92
CA MET A 9 -0.41 4.42 7.53
C MET A 9 -0.46 5.94 7.42
N MET A 10 -1.21 6.62 8.29
CA MET A 10 -1.30 8.09 8.28
C MET A 10 0.03 8.79 8.60
N ASN A 11 1.01 8.08 9.17
CA ASN A 11 2.37 8.62 9.34
C ASN A 11 3.23 8.53 8.06
N LYS A 12 2.79 7.76 7.06
CA LYS A 12 3.48 7.53 5.78
C LYS A 12 2.87 8.31 4.62
N VAL A 13 1.63 8.74 4.76
CA VAL A 13 0.81 9.32 3.68
C VAL A 13 0.13 10.60 4.13
N ASP A 14 -0.05 11.55 3.22
CA ASP A 14 -0.57 12.88 3.59
C ASP A 14 -2.06 12.89 3.90
N SER A 15 -2.81 11.96 3.31
CA SER A 15 -4.25 11.90 3.49
C SER A 15 -4.77 10.47 3.38
N LYS A 16 -5.93 10.24 4.00
CA LYS A 16 -6.66 8.98 3.84
C LYS A 16 -7.03 8.72 2.38
N TYR A 17 -7.29 9.78 1.61
CA TYR A 17 -7.65 9.66 0.20
C TYR A 17 -6.45 9.21 -0.65
N SER A 18 -5.27 9.81 -0.46
CA SER A 18 -4.06 9.40 -1.18
C SER A 18 -3.69 7.95 -0.86
N LEU A 19 -3.84 7.53 0.39
CA LEU A 19 -3.68 6.14 0.82
C LEU A 19 -4.60 5.19 0.06
N VAL A 20 -5.91 5.48 0.04
CA VAL A 20 -6.90 4.62 -0.61
C VAL A 20 -6.65 4.51 -2.12
N VAL A 21 -6.34 5.63 -2.77
CA VAL A 21 -6.03 5.65 -4.21
C VAL A 21 -4.76 4.85 -4.51
N ALA A 22 -3.68 5.08 -3.76
CA ALA A 22 -2.42 4.38 -3.95
C ALA A 22 -2.55 2.87 -3.71
N ALA A 23 -3.16 2.46 -2.59
CA ALA A 23 -3.38 1.07 -2.27
C ALA A 23 -4.27 0.38 -3.32
N SER A 24 -5.31 1.06 -3.82
CA SER A 24 -6.19 0.51 -4.86
C SER A 24 -5.46 0.32 -6.20
N ARG A 25 -4.65 1.31 -6.61
CA ARG A 25 -3.84 1.22 -7.83
C ARG A 25 -2.83 0.09 -7.73
N ARG A 26 -2.11 -0.01 -6.60
CA ARG A 26 -1.12 -1.06 -6.39
C ARG A 26 -1.76 -2.45 -6.30
N ALA A 27 -2.88 -2.58 -5.60
CA ALA A 27 -3.62 -3.84 -5.55
C ALA A 27 -4.08 -4.33 -6.93
N ARG A 28 -4.42 -3.40 -7.84
CA ARG A 28 -4.77 -3.73 -9.23
C ARG A 28 -3.57 -4.29 -9.99
N GLN A 29 -2.39 -3.67 -9.86
CA GLN A 29 -1.15 -4.17 -10.46
C GLN A 29 -0.83 -5.60 -10.01
N LEU A 30 -0.90 -5.85 -8.69
CA LEU A 30 -0.68 -7.19 -8.13
C LEU A 30 -1.70 -8.20 -8.67
N ARG A 31 -2.97 -7.78 -8.84
CA ARG A 31 -4.01 -8.61 -9.45
C ARG A 31 -3.75 -8.91 -10.93
N GLU A 32 -3.12 -7.97 -11.64
CA GLU A 32 -2.75 -8.11 -13.06
C GLU A 32 -1.46 -8.93 -13.27
N GLY A 33 -0.85 -9.41 -12.17
CA GLY A 33 0.27 -10.35 -12.20
C GLY A 33 1.62 -9.73 -11.85
N GLU A 34 1.67 -8.45 -11.46
CA GLU A 34 2.89 -7.89 -10.90
C GLU A 34 3.27 -8.60 -9.59
N VAL A 35 4.58 -8.80 -9.43
CA VAL A 35 5.13 -9.48 -8.25
C VAL A 35 5.31 -8.45 -7.13
N SER A 36 5.05 -8.90 -5.91
CA SER A 36 5.39 -8.13 -4.71
C SER A 36 6.81 -8.46 -4.27
N GLU A 37 7.58 -7.44 -3.91
CA GLU A 37 8.91 -7.60 -3.30
C GLU A 37 8.84 -8.04 -1.83
N LEU A 38 7.64 -8.10 -1.24
CA LEU A 38 7.42 -8.62 0.10
C LEU A 38 7.67 -10.13 0.14
N LYS A 39 8.70 -10.55 0.87
CA LYS A 39 9.02 -11.98 1.06
C LYS A 39 7.94 -12.73 1.85
N HIS A 40 7.35 -12.06 2.84
CA HIS A 40 6.38 -12.67 3.77
C HIS A 40 5.24 -11.69 4.08
N PRO A 41 4.35 -11.40 3.11
CA PRO A 41 3.18 -10.57 3.36
C PRO A 41 2.27 -11.26 4.37
N LYS A 42 1.74 -10.49 5.33
CA LYS A 42 0.76 -10.99 6.31
C LYS A 42 -0.62 -11.13 5.69
N SER A 43 -0.95 -10.30 4.71
CA SER A 43 -2.19 -10.33 3.97
C SER A 43 -2.16 -11.31 2.80
N HIS A 44 -3.23 -12.07 2.63
CA HIS A 44 -3.48 -12.88 1.44
C HIS A 44 -4.27 -12.14 0.34
N LYS A 45 -4.77 -10.93 0.64
CA LYS A 45 -5.50 -10.09 -0.32
C LYS A 45 -4.56 -9.02 -0.87
N PHE A 46 -4.65 -8.76 -2.18
CA PHE A 46 -3.82 -7.76 -2.86
C PHE A 46 -3.87 -6.36 -2.23
N VAL A 47 -5.04 -5.94 -1.72
CA VAL A 47 -5.14 -4.65 -1.03
C VAL A 47 -4.30 -4.60 0.25
N GLY A 48 -4.29 -5.69 1.04
CA GLY A 48 -3.44 -5.72 2.23
C GLY A 48 -1.96 -5.82 1.87
N VAL A 49 -1.59 -6.57 0.83
CA VAL A 49 -0.20 -6.63 0.33
C VAL A 49 0.25 -5.24 -0.12
N ALA A 50 -0.59 -4.50 -0.83
CA ALA A 50 -0.32 -3.12 -1.25
C ALA A 50 -0.13 -2.18 -0.05
N LEU A 51 -0.95 -2.31 1.00
CA LEU A 51 -0.77 -1.53 2.23
C LEU A 51 0.55 -1.86 2.93
N GLU A 52 0.93 -3.14 2.98
CA GLU A 52 2.21 -3.58 3.53
C GLU A 52 3.41 -3.07 2.72
N GLU A 53 3.30 -3.04 1.38
CA GLU A 53 4.34 -2.49 0.50
C GLU A 53 4.52 -0.99 0.70
N ILE A 54 3.42 -0.23 0.79
CA ILE A 54 3.46 1.21 1.06
C ILE A 54 4.07 1.47 2.44
N TYR A 55 3.69 0.70 3.45
CA TYR A 55 4.23 0.85 4.80
C TYR A 55 5.73 0.52 4.89
N GLY A 56 6.17 -0.50 4.16
CA GLY A 56 7.57 -0.90 4.05
C GLY A 56 8.41 -0.07 3.08
N ASP A 57 7.89 1.05 2.58
CA ASP A 57 8.53 1.94 1.60
C ASP A 57 8.95 1.26 0.27
N TYR A 58 8.40 0.07 -0.03
CA TYR A 58 8.57 -0.62 -1.32
C TYR A 58 7.83 0.11 -2.45
N VAL A 59 6.71 0.75 -2.10
CA VAL A 59 5.93 1.59 -3.00
C VAL A 59 5.86 2.98 -2.39
N LYS A 60 6.46 3.96 -3.07
CA LYS A 60 6.40 5.36 -2.67
C LYS A 60 5.18 6.03 -3.29
N ILE A 61 4.48 6.81 -2.48
CA ILE A 61 3.42 7.68 -2.96
C ILE A 61 4.07 9.03 -3.20
N GLU A 62 4.22 9.39 -4.48
CA GLU A 62 4.65 10.73 -4.84
C GLU A 62 3.60 11.74 -4.38
N ARG A 63 4.04 12.72 -3.61
CA ARG A 63 3.24 13.90 -3.35
C ARG A 63 3.18 14.65 -4.67
N GLY A 64 1.99 14.84 -5.22
CA GLY A 64 1.83 15.84 -6.28
C GLY A 64 2.23 17.17 -5.66
N GLU A 65 3.43 17.67 -5.98
CA GLU A 65 3.75 19.07 -5.80
C GLU A 65 2.87 19.83 -6.80
N ASP A 66 1.91 20.60 -6.28
CA ASP A 66 1.37 21.76 -7.00
C ASP A 66 2.42 22.89 -6.98
#